data_AF-B3DNC5-F1
#
_entry.id   AF-B3DNC5-F1
#
_cell.length_a   1.000
_cell.length_b   1.000
_cell.length_c   1.000
_cell.angle_alpha   90.00
_cell.angle_beta   90.00
_cell.angle_gamma   90.00
#
_symmetry.space_group_name_H-M   'P 1'
#
loop_
_entity.id
_entity.type
_entity.pdbx_description
1 polymer ?
#
loop_
_entity_poly.entity_id
_entity_poly.type
_entity_poly.pdbx_seq_one_letter_code
_entity_poly.pdbx_strand_id
1 'polypeptide(L)'
;SRTMSRVLSLALIGLVLCQGLAQLLDKKCHDPKTSENINFNHGATETAPWMASIYKNNQFICDGTLVHKLFVLTAASCISKDSQLYVLFGMYNQYRDASQFFNNEQYGVAVALQHSNFRPNNGVNDIGLLRLYGEVTHYAHIRPICIILDHVVKSAPFERFEGFGWQQQGTEASSQVRQTVYLSQKKPFECHRNGQLLPINEGQFCAGNRDRSFCRSNSGSPHSSMDNNIALLKLAHDVPNSDLVKPICIVPSPKLPRMLTTLVDETTNDFRGVRNVTLNAINHIECARRIGKPLKSNQFCVAQPIDFKVQAPGSIIGTYRNIGDGNRYYLFGLMSYSKDGMVVYTYIQSYLDWIMDKVYYN
;
A
#
# COMPACT_ATOMS: atom_id res chain seq x y z
N SER A 1 -3.84 -17.33 -62.70
CA SER A 1 -2.84 -18.16 -61.99
C SER A 1 -1.97 -17.24 -61.17
N ARG A 2 -1.94 -17.42 -59.83
CA ARG A 2 -0.97 -16.87 -58.84
C ARG A 2 -0.97 -15.32 -58.72
N THR A 3 -1.03 -14.68 -57.55
CA THR A 3 -0.66 -15.08 -56.18
C THR A 3 -1.31 -14.10 -55.18
N MET A 4 -2.04 -14.62 -54.20
CA MET A 4 -2.34 -13.91 -52.95
C MET A 4 -1.03 -13.71 -52.17
N SER A 5 -0.62 -12.48 -51.93
CA SER A 5 0.38 -12.18 -50.90
C SER A 5 -0.36 -11.75 -49.64
N ARG A 6 -0.50 -12.69 -48.71
CA ARG A 6 -0.90 -12.42 -47.32
C ARG A 6 0.29 -11.80 -46.60
N VAL A 7 0.28 -10.50 -46.40
CA VAL A 7 1.15 -9.86 -45.41
C VAL A 7 0.44 -9.97 -44.07
N LEU A 8 0.80 -10.98 -43.29
CA LEU A 8 0.50 -11.03 -41.85
C LEU A 8 1.36 -9.95 -41.18
N SER A 9 0.77 -8.78 -40.95
CA SER A 9 1.37 -7.77 -40.07
C SER A 9 1.11 -8.19 -38.63
N LEU A 10 2.09 -8.90 -38.04
CA LEU A 10 2.22 -9.07 -36.59
C LEU A 10 2.42 -7.68 -35.96
N ALA A 11 1.33 -7.06 -35.51
CA ALA A 11 1.39 -5.87 -34.68
C ALA A 11 1.94 -6.28 -33.31
N LEU A 12 3.24 -6.10 -33.10
CA LEU A 12 3.87 -6.13 -31.79
C LEU A 12 3.34 -4.92 -31.02
N ILE A 13 2.33 -5.12 -30.17
CA ILE A 13 1.85 -4.11 -29.24
C ILE A 13 2.98 -3.91 -28.21
N GLY A 14 3.83 -2.92 -28.47
CA GLY A 14 4.80 -2.43 -27.49
C GLY A 14 4.04 -1.78 -26.34
N LEU A 15 3.76 -2.56 -25.30
CA LEU A 15 3.46 -2.03 -23.98
C LEU A 15 4.69 -1.27 -23.50
N VAL A 16 4.73 0.04 -23.73
CA VAL A 16 5.68 0.93 -23.07
C VAL A 16 5.27 0.98 -21.60
N LEU A 17 5.78 0.03 -20.83
CA LEU A 17 5.74 0.09 -19.37
C LEU A 17 6.65 1.24 -18.97
N CYS A 18 6.06 2.34 -18.53
CA CYS A 18 6.79 3.39 -17.82
C CYS A 18 7.34 2.75 -16.53
N GLN A 19 8.58 2.28 -16.56
CA GLN A 19 9.26 1.73 -15.39
C GLN A 19 9.66 2.88 -14.46
N GLY A 20 8.67 3.47 -13.79
CA GLY A 20 8.95 4.20 -12.56
C GLY A 20 9.50 3.21 -11.53
N LEU A 21 10.65 3.53 -10.94
CA LEU A 21 11.15 2.78 -9.79
C LEU A 21 10.18 3.00 -8.64
N ALA A 22 9.54 1.92 -8.18
CA ALA A 22 8.64 2.00 -7.04
C ALA A 22 9.43 2.44 -5.80
N GLN A 23 8.96 3.47 -5.09
CA GLN A 23 9.58 3.89 -3.85
C GLN A 23 9.15 2.92 -2.73
N LEU A 24 10.11 2.42 -1.94
CA LEU A 24 9.86 1.44 -0.89
C LEU A 24 10.04 2.07 0.48
N LEU A 25 9.26 1.62 1.47
CA LEU A 25 9.40 2.07 2.85
C LEU A 25 10.79 1.77 3.40
N ASP A 26 11.28 0.55 3.23
CA ASP A 26 12.67 0.19 3.53
C ASP A 26 13.31 -0.41 2.28
N LYS A 27 14.42 0.20 1.82
CA LYS A 27 15.14 -0.27 0.63
C LYS A 27 15.75 -1.66 0.83
N LYS A 28 16.00 -2.09 2.07
CA LYS A 28 16.57 -3.39 2.44
C LYS A 28 15.51 -4.49 2.64
N CYS A 29 14.21 -4.21 2.42
CA CYS A 29 13.23 -5.27 2.19
C CYS A 29 13.59 -6.09 0.92
N HIS A 30 14.47 -5.52 0.10
CA HIS A 30 15.15 -6.12 -1.03
C HIS A 30 16.54 -6.63 -0.62
N ASP A 31 16.76 -7.94 -0.62
CA ASP A 31 18.09 -8.46 -0.93
C ASP A 31 17.99 -9.88 -1.52
N PRO A 32 18.21 -10.03 -2.84
CA PRO A 32 18.12 -11.28 -3.58
C PRO A 32 19.30 -12.25 -3.34
N LYS A 33 20.35 -11.84 -2.62
CA LYS A 33 21.57 -12.66 -2.48
C LYS A 33 21.55 -13.70 -1.36
N THR A 34 20.54 -13.69 -0.49
CA THR A 34 20.47 -14.61 0.67
C THR A 34 19.37 -15.66 0.60
N SER A 35 18.50 -15.62 -0.42
CA SER A 35 17.51 -16.71 -0.60
C SER A 35 18.14 -18.00 -1.13
N GLU A 36 19.41 -17.97 -1.55
CA GLU A 36 20.04 -19.11 -2.23
C GLU A 36 20.62 -20.18 -1.30
N ASN A 37 20.75 -20.01 0.01
CA ASN A 37 21.34 -21.06 0.87
C ASN A 37 20.85 -21.02 2.32
N ILE A 38 19.57 -21.30 2.57
CA ILE A 38 19.16 -21.83 3.88
C ILE A 38 18.59 -23.24 3.68
N ASN A 39 19.46 -24.24 3.74
CA ASN A 39 19.04 -25.63 3.88
C ASN A 39 18.48 -25.81 5.30
N PHE A 40 17.18 -25.57 5.47
CA PHE A 40 16.47 -26.09 6.62
C PHE A 40 16.39 -27.60 6.44
N ASN A 41 17.00 -28.37 7.35
CA ASN A 41 17.10 -29.83 7.29
C ASN A 41 15.75 -30.59 7.33
N HIS A 42 14.61 -29.91 7.15
CA HIS A 42 13.25 -30.43 7.29
C HIS A 42 12.27 -29.98 6.19
N GLY A 43 12.75 -29.72 4.97
CA GLY A 43 11.87 -29.54 3.80
C GLY A 43 11.14 -28.19 3.71
N ALA A 44 11.54 -27.23 4.54
CA ALA A 44 11.03 -25.87 4.53
C ALA A 44 11.56 -25.06 3.35
N THR A 45 10.75 -24.88 2.31
CA THR A 45 11.11 -24.06 1.14
C THR A 45 10.71 -22.59 1.26
N GLU A 46 9.84 -22.23 2.22
CA GLU A 46 9.32 -20.86 2.36
C GLU A 46 9.53 -20.33 3.79
N THR A 47 10.18 -19.17 3.88
CA THR A 47 10.43 -18.43 5.14
C THR A 47 9.68 -17.10 5.14
N ALA A 48 9.24 -16.66 6.31
CA ALA A 48 8.59 -15.37 6.51
C ALA A 48 9.48 -14.44 7.37
N PRO A 49 10.62 -13.93 6.84
CA PRO A 49 11.65 -13.26 7.64
C PRO A 49 11.20 -11.93 8.27
N TRP A 50 10.07 -11.40 7.86
CA TRP A 50 9.45 -10.21 8.42
C TRP A 50 8.50 -10.51 9.58
N MET A 51 8.15 -11.77 9.83
CA MET A 51 7.19 -12.11 10.88
C MET A 51 7.76 -11.82 12.26
N ALA A 52 6.92 -11.22 13.08
CA ALA A 52 7.24 -10.82 14.43
C ALA A 52 6.16 -11.37 15.37
N SER A 53 6.56 -11.91 16.51
CA SER A 53 5.62 -12.35 17.55
C SER A 53 5.62 -11.34 18.69
N ILE A 54 4.44 -10.83 19.04
CA ILE A 54 4.28 -9.80 20.06
C ILE A 54 3.77 -10.45 21.34
N TYR A 55 4.44 -10.13 22.42
CA TYR A 55 4.13 -10.66 23.73
C TYR A 55 3.90 -9.55 24.74
N LYS A 56 3.07 -9.89 25.74
CA LYS A 56 2.78 -9.11 26.92
C LYS A 56 2.86 -10.03 28.12
N ASN A 57 3.62 -9.66 29.14
CA ASN A 57 3.74 -10.43 30.39
C ASN A 57 4.03 -11.94 30.17
N ASN A 58 4.92 -12.31 29.24
CA ASN A 58 5.23 -13.73 28.96
C ASN A 58 4.14 -14.52 28.26
N GLN A 59 3.15 -13.82 27.71
CA GLN A 59 2.09 -14.40 26.91
C GLN A 59 2.09 -13.81 25.50
N PHE A 60 2.04 -14.69 24.49
CA PHE A 60 1.81 -14.29 23.11
C PHE A 60 0.42 -13.66 22.98
N ILE A 61 0.33 -12.50 22.33
CA ILE A 61 -0.94 -11.79 22.15
C ILE A 61 -1.30 -11.57 20.68
N CYS A 62 -0.33 -11.31 19.83
CA CYS A 62 -0.56 -10.90 18.45
C CYS A 62 0.65 -11.18 17.56
N ASP A 63 0.38 -11.18 16.27
CA ASP A 63 1.42 -11.13 15.26
C ASP A 63 1.79 -9.67 14.93
N GLY A 64 2.94 -9.51 14.32
CA GLY A 64 3.40 -8.26 13.75
C GLY A 64 4.29 -8.52 12.55
N THR A 65 4.65 -7.45 11.86
CA THR A 65 5.53 -7.50 10.70
C THR A 65 6.59 -6.41 10.79
N LEU A 66 7.86 -6.78 10.62
CA LEU A 66 8.96 -5.82 10.51
C LEU A 66 8.78 -5.03 9.21
N VAL A 67 8.66 -3.71 9.31
CA VAL A 67 8.47 -2.82 8.15
C VAL A 67 9.64 -1.86 7.94
N HIS A 68 10.43 -1.66 8.99
CA HIS A 68 11.66 -0.87 9.01
C HIS A 68 12.54 -1.38 10.17
N LYS A 69 13.86 -1.20 10.12
CA LYS A 69 14.80 -1.64 11.17
C LYS A 69 14.45 -1.23 12.61
N LEU A 70 13.58 -0.24 12.82
CA LEU A 70 13.13 0.22 14.15
C LEU A 70 11.64 0.03 14.40
N PHE A 71 10.87 -0.43 13.41
CA PHE A 71 9.42 -0.40 13.48
C PHE A 71 8.78 -1.72 13.06
N VAL A 72 7.86 -2.18 13.91
CA VAL A 72 6.98 -3.31 13.66
C VAL A 72 5.57 -2.80 13.49
N LEU A 73 4.91 -3.20 12.42
CA LEU A 73 3.49 -2.94 12.18
C LEU A 73 2.65 -4.07 12.77
N THR A 74 1.55 -3.72 13.44
CA THR A 74 0.60 -4.68 14.04
C THR A 74 -0.80 -4.06 14.11
N ALA A 75 -1.81 -4.83 14.52
CA ALA A 75 -3.15 -4.30 14.70
C ALA A 75 -3.21 -3.35 15.91
N ALA A 76 -4.01 -2.30 15.83
CA ALA A 76 -4.23 -1.37 16.95
C ALA A 76 -4.79 -2.09 18.18
N SER A 77 -5.64 -3.09 17.96
CA SER A 77 -6.24 -3.98 18.98
C SER A 77 -5.21 -4.74 19.81
N CYS A 78 -3.98 -4.91 19.30
CA CYS A 78 -2.86 -5.53 20.02
C CYS A 78 -2.18 -4.60 21.02
N ILE A 79 -2.41 -3.29 20.92
CA ILE A 79 -1.73 -2.28 21.73
C ILE A 79 -2.59 -1.89 22.93
N SER A 80 -2.00 -1.97 24.11
CA SER A 80 -2.59 -1.54 25.39
C SER A 80 -1.70 -0.49 26.03
N LYS A 81 -2.28 0.63 26.51
CA LYS A 81 -1.54 1.82 27.00
C LYS A 81 -0.61 1.53 28.18
N ASP A 82 -0.92 0.54 29.02
CA ASP A 82 -0.19 0.24 30.25
C ASP A 82 0.63 -1.05 30.18
N SER A 83 0.99 -1.50 28.98
CA SER A 83 1.60 -2.83 28.79
C SER A 83 3.02 -2.73 28.30
N GLN A 84 3.95 -3.37 29.02
CA GLN A 84 5.28 -3.64 28.51
C GLN A 84 5.18 -4.72 27.45
N LEU A 85 5.43 -4.33 26.21
CA LEU A 85 5.45 -5.21 25.07
C LEU A 85 6.89 -5.55 24.70
N TYR A 86 7.09 -6.77 24.22
CA TYR A 86 8.32 -7.18 23.56
C TYR A 86 8.01 -7.98 22.31
N VAL A 87 8.95 -7.92 21.40
CA VAL A 87 8.85 -8.51 20.06
C VAL A 87 9.96 -9.54 19.89
N LEU A 88 9.60 -10.70 19.37
CA LEU A 88 10.53 -11.74 18.96
C LEU A 88 10.55 -11.87 17.43
N PHE A 89 11.75 -11.96 16.86
CA PHE A 89 11.99 -12.24 15.45
C PHE A 89 12.70 -13.58 15.26
N GLY A 90 12.68 -14.09 14.03
CA GLY A 90 13.40 -15.32 13.66
C GLY A 90 12.74 -16.62 14.13
N MET A 91 11.56 -16.52 14.73
CA MET A 91 10.79 -17.70 15.15
C MET A 91 10.28 -18.46 13.93
N TYR A 92 10.60 -19.75 13.89
CA TYR A 92 10.16 -20.66 12.84
C TYR A 92 8.89 -21.45 13.21
N ASN A 93 8.59 -21.55 14.51
CA ASN A 93 7.42 -22.26 15.02
C ASN A 93 6.91 -21.60 16.31
N GLN A 94 5.64 -21.20 16.32
CA GLN A 94 4.92 -20.65 17.48
C GLN A 94 4.58 -21.72 18.55
N TYR A 95 4.69 -23.01 18.22
CA TYR A 95 4.37 -24.14 19.11
C TYR A 95 5.62 -24.97 19.47
N ARG A 96 6.22 -24.66 20.61
CA ARG A 96 7.20 -25.48 21.38
C ARG A 96 8.44 -26.01 20.64
N ASP A 97 9.61 -25.50 20.98
CA ASP A 97 10.55 -26.10 21.95
C ASP A 97 11.68 -25.08 22.15
N ALA A 98 12.01 -24.77 23.41
CA ALA A 98 13.02 -23.79 23.77
C ALA A 98 14.46 -24.25 23.44
N SER A 99 14.60 -25.37 22.74
CA SER A 99 15.85 -26.02 22.39
C SER A 99 16.28 -25.79 20.94
N GLN A 100 15.39 -25.25 20.08
CA GLN A 100 15.66 -24.98 18.64
C GLN A 100 15.67 -23.49 18.31
N PHE A 101 16.16 -22.66 19.24
CA PHE A 101 16.41 -21.23 19.02
C PHE A 101 17.61 -21.03 18.10
N PHE A 102 17.40 -21.11 16.78
CA PHE A 102 18.37 -20.52 15.86
C PHE A 102 18.23 -18.99 15.94
N ASN A 103 19.05 -18.34 16.75
CA ASN A 103 19.31 -16.89 16.71
C ASN A 103 18.06 -15.97 16.76
N ASN A 104 17.07 -16.28 17.61
CA ASN A 104 15.95 -15.36 17.83
C ASN A 104 16.46 -14.06 18.43
N GLU A 105 16.03 -12.92 17.88
CA GLU A 105 16.31 -11.61 18.47
C GLU A 105 15.08 -11.08 19.20
N GLN A 106 15.28 -10.66 20.45
CA GLN A 106 14.26 -10.06 21.29
C GLN A 106 14.50 -8.56 21.41
N TYR A 107 13.44 -7.78 21.15
CA TYR A 107 13.46 -6.33 21.29
C TYR A 107 12.33 -5.86 22.20
N GLY A 108 12.66 -5.02 23.18
CA GLY A 108 11.63 -4.28 23.91
C GLY A 108 11.00 -3.19 23.05
N VAL A 109 9.74 -2.87 23.32
CA VAL A 109 9.03 -1.76 22.67
C VAL A 109 9.25 -0.47 23.46
N ALA A 110 9.85 0.53 22.81
CA ALA A 110 10.07 1.87 23.35
C ALA A 110 8.78 2.71 23.29
N VAL A 111 8.06 2.64 22.17
CA VAL A 111 6.81 3.38 21.97
C VAL A 111 5.81 2.51 21.22
N ALA A 112 4.60 2.37 21.74
CA ALA A 112 3.49 1.72 21.06
C ALA A 112 2.49 2.78 20.56
N LEU A 113 2.41 2.94 19.24
CA LEU A 113 1.60 3.95 18.57
C LEU A 113 0.34 3.32 18.00
N GLN A 114 -0.79 3.52 18.69
CA GLN A 114 -2.10 3.17 18.17
C GLN A 114 -2.61 4.27 17.23
N HIS A 115 -3.23 3.90 16.11
CA HIS A 115 -3.88 4.89 15.27
C HIS A 115 -4.99 5.62 16.06
N SER A 116 -4.96 6.95 16.09
CA SER A 116 -5.82 7.77 16.97
C SER A 116 -7.32 7.58 16.74
N ASN A 117 -7.70 7.25 15.50
CA ASN A 117 -9.08 6.99 15.10
C ASN A 117 -9.49 5.51 15.18
N PHE A 118 -8.72 4.66 15.87
CA PHE A 118 -9.06 3.24 16.05
C PHE A 118 -10.41 3.08 16.76
N ARG A 119 -11.28 2.21 16.21
CA ARG A 119 -12.60 1.89 16.75
C ARG A 119 -12.72 0.38 16.99
N PRO A 120 -12.59 -0.09 18.24
CA PRO A 120 -12.63 -1.52 18.57
C PRO A 120 -13.91 -2.23 18.10
N ASN A 121 -15.05 -1.56 18.17
CA ASN A 121 -16.37 -2.17 17.89
C ASN A 121 -16.56 -2.69 16.46
N ASN A 122 -15.78 -2.17 15.51
CA ASN A 122 -15.87 -2.52 14.10
C ASN A 122 -14.50 -2.64 13.40
N GLY A 123 -13.41 -2.67 14.17
CA GLY A 123 -12.04 -2.82 13.64
C GLY A 123 -11.61 -1.72 12.67
N VAL A 124 -12.28 -0.55 12.70
CA VAL A 124 -11.92 0.57 11.81
C VAL A 124 -10.65 1.22 12.33
N ASN A 125 -9.70 1.48 11.43
CA ASN A 125 -8.35 1.95 11.78
C ASN A 125 -7.62 1.01 12.74
N ASP A 126 -7.81 -0.30 12.56
CA ASP A 126 -7.10 -1.31 13.34
C ASP A 126 -5.66 -1.50 12.84
N ILE A 127 -4.83 -0.49 13.12
CA ILE A 127 -3.41 -0.43 12.76
C ILE A 127 -2.61 0.29 13.85
N GLY A 128 -1.42 -0.23 14.13
CA GLY A 128 -0.51 0.29 15.13
C GLY A 128 0.95 0.05 14.72
N LEU A 129 1.84 0.87 15.28
CA LEU A 129 3.28 0.79 15.08
C LEU A 129 3.98 0.64 16.43
N LEU A 130 4.90 -0.31 16.52
CA LEU A 130 5.78 -0.48 17.68
C LEU A 130 7.17 0.00 17.30
N ARG A 131 7.64 1.08 17.94
CA ARG A 131 9.03 1.52 17.86
C ARG A 131 9.85 0.70 18.85
N LEU A 132 10.88 0.03 18.37
CA LEU A 132 11.78 -0.81 19.16
C LEU A 132 12.84 0.04 19.88
N TYR A 133 13.39 -0.46 20.99
CA TYR A 133 14.50 0.20 21.69
C TYR A 133 15.82 0.20 20.91
N GLY A 134 16.00 -0.75 20.00
CA GLY A 134 17.23 -0.91 19.22
C GLY A 134 16.94 -1.21 17.76
N GLU A 135 17.91 -0.90 16.89
CA GLU A 135 17.84 -1.23 15.47
C GLU A 135 17.99 -2.74 15.28
N VAL A 136 17.06 -3.34 14.55
CA VAL A 136 17.09 -4.73 14.15
C VAL A 136 18.20 -4.94 13.14
N THR A 137 19.08 -5.91 13.43
CA THR A 137 20.10 -6.32 12.46
C THR A 137 19.46 -7.22 11.41
N HIS A 138 19.66 -6.91 10.13
CA HIS A 138 19.07 -7.69 9.06
C HIS A 138 19.90 -8.95 8.79
N TYR A 139 19.28 -10.12 8.94
CA TYR A 139 19.85 -11.43 8.56
C TYR A 139 19.03 -12.04 7.43
N ALA A 140 19.40 -13.22 6.93
CA ALA A 140 18.59 -13.91 5.92
C ALA A 140 17.18 -14.27 6.44
N HIS A 141 17.05 -14.54 7.74
CA HIS A 141 15.82 -14.96 8.41
C HIS A 141 15.12 -13.82 9.20
N ILE A 142 15.68 -12.60 9.19
CA ILE A 142 15.09 -11.41 9.85
C ILE A 142 15.25 -10.20 8.92
N ARG A 143 14.17 -9.79 8.23
CA ARG A 143 14.17 -8.69 7.26
C ARG A 143 12.82 -8.01 7.15
N PRO A 144 12.77 -6.71 6.83
CA PRO A 144 11.50 -6.03 6.66
C PRO A 144 10.74 -6.52 5.42
N ILE A 145 9.41 -6.49 5.50
CA ILE A 145 8.52 -6.69 4.33
C ILE A 145 8.50 -5.44 3.46
N CYS A 146 8.26 -5.60 2.16
CA CYS A 146 8.16 -4.47 1.25
C CYS A 146 6.78 -3.80 1.29
N ILE A 147 6.78 -2.47 1.43
CA ILE A 147 5.61 -1.59 1.27
C ILE A 147 5.91 -0.61 0.14
N ILE A 148 5.03 -0.54 -0.86
CA ILE A 148 5.14 0.35 -2.03
C ILE A 148 4.53 1.71 -1.70
N LEU A 149 5.35 2.76 -1.74
CA LEU A 149 5.00 4.14 -1.43
C LEU A 149 4.52 4.96 -2.65
N ASP A 150 4.30 4.36 -3.82
CA ASP A 150 4.09 5.08 -5.09
C ASP A 150 2.91 6.06 -5.15
N HIS A 151 1.91 5.92 -4.27
CA HIS A 151 0.83 6.92 -4.16
C HIS A 151 1.16 8.06 -3.18
N VAL A 152 2.20 7.90 -2.37
CA VAL A 152 2.76 8.85 -1.39
C VAL A 152 3.94 9.65 -1.96
N VAL A 153 4.15 9.61 -3.29
CA VAL A 153 4.88 10.66 -4.03
C VAL A 153 4.24 12.05 -3.82
N LYS A 154 3.15 12.15 -3.04
CA LYS A 154 2.55 13.37 -2.48
C LYS A 154 3.27 13.99 -1.27
N SER A 155 4.28 13.36 -0.67
CA SER A 155 4.86 13.82 0.61
C SER A 155 6.19 14.55 0.52
N ALA A 156 6.92 14.45 -0.60
CA ALA A 156 7.76 15.58 -0.97
C ALA A 156 6.80 16.65 -1.50
N PRO A 157 6.76 17.89 -0.94
CA PRO A 157 6.03 18.95 -1.60
C PRO A 157 6.52 18.98 -3.04
N PHE A 158 5.63 18.75 -4.01
CA PHE A 158 5.97 19.05 -5.39
C PHE A 158 6.25 20.54 -5.39
N GLU A 159 7.53 20.91 -5.34
CA GLU A 159 7.93 22.31 -5.29
C GLU A 159 7.35 23.05 -6.50
N ARG A 160 7.16 22.33 -7.61
CA ARG A 160 6.59 22.83 -8.86
C ARG A 160 5.72 21.76 -9.54
N PHE A 161 4.49 22.15 -9.89
CA PHE A 161 3.67 21.46 -10.88
C PHE A 161 3.81 22.17 -12.22
N GLU A 162 3.80 21.40 -13.30
CA GLU A 162 3.70 21.94 -14.66
C GLU A 162 2.28 21.71 -15.19
N GLY A 163 1.58 22.80 -15.45
CA GLY A 163 0.30 22.80 -16.15
C GLY A 163 0.48 23.16 -17.61
N PHE A 164 -0.23 22.48 -18.50
CA PHE A 164 -0.27 22.77 -19.93
C PHE A 164 -1.69 23.12 -20.34
N GLY A 165 -1.83 24.15 -21.19
CA GLY A 165 -3.14 24.52 -21.72
C GLY A 165 -3.04 25.58 -22.81
N TRP A 166 -4.19 25.89 -23.40
CA TRP A 166 -4.33 26.89 -24.45
C TRP A 166 -4.86 28.18 -23.86
N GLN A 167 -4.21 29.29 -24.18
CA GLN A 167 -4.68 30.63 -23.81
C GLN A 167 -5.01 31.43 -25.07
N GLN A 168 -6.18 32.07 -25.07
CA GLN A 168 -6.56 33.02 -26.11
C GLN A 168 -5.76 34.32 -25.94
N GLN A 169 -5.09 34.75 -27.01
CA GLN A 169 -4.27 35.96 -27.03
C GLN A 169 -4.91 37.01 -27.95
N GLY A 170 -5.88 37.77 -27.42
CA GLY A 170 -6.59 38.81 -28.15
C GLY A 170 -8.08 38.49 -28.32
N THR A 171 -8.76 39.18 -29.23
CA THR A 171 -10.21 39.06 -29.47
C THR A 171 -10.56 38.00 -30.53
N GLU A 172 -9.59 37.53 -31.31
CA GLU A 172 -9.80 36.53 -32.37
C GLU A 172 -9.65 35.10 -31.85
N ALA A 173 -10.51 34.19 -32.32
CA ALA A 173 -10.50 32.77 -31.91
C ALA A 173 -9.26 31.99 -32.38
N SER A 174 -8.59 32.46 -33.43
CA SER A 174 -7.38 31.87 -34.03
C SER A 174 -6.10 32.12 -33.22
N SER A 175 -6.14 32.98 -32.21
CA SER A 175 -4.98 33.42 -31.43
C SER A 175 -4.65 32.51 -30.23
N GLN A 176 -4.94 31.21 -30.32
CA GLN A 176 -4.67 30.28 -29.22
C GLN A 176 -3.22 29.81 -29.26
N VAL A 177 -2.47 30.14 -28.20
CA VAL A 177 -1.08 29.71 -28.03
C VAL A 177 -0.99 28.72 -26.88
N ARG A 178 -0.24 27.63 -27.10
CA ARG A 178 0.07 26.66 -26.05
C ARG A 178 0.98 27.31 -25.03
N GLN A 179 0.62 27.20 -23.76
CA GLN A 179 1.42 27.74 -22.67
C GLN A 179 1.68 26.68 -21.61
N THR A 180 2.85 26.80 -20.99
CA THR A 180 3.26 26.06 -19.80
C THR A 180 3.24 27.00 -18.62
N VAL A 181 2.64 26.56 -17.52
CA VAL A 181 2.57 27.29 -16.26
C VAL A 181 3.19 26.45 -15.15
N TYR A 182 4.01 27.10 -14.34
CA TYR A 182 4.56 26.53 -13.12
C TYR A 182 3.70 26.95 -11.94
N LEU A 183 3.12 25.97 -11.24
CA LEU A 183 2.31 26.16 -10.03
C LEU A 183 3.05 25.59 -8.82
N SER A 184 2.78 26.14 -7.65
CA SER A 184 3.31 25.60 -6.38
C SER A 184 2.14 25.13 -5.52
N GLN A 185 2.30 24.01 -4.82
CA GLN A 185 1.31 23.58 -3.84
C GLN A 185 1.18 24.65 -2.76
N LYS A 186 -0.06 24.98 -2.40
CA LYS A 186 -0.40 25.95 -1.36
C LYS A 186 -0.96 25.24 -0.15
N LYS A 187 -0.72 25.82 1.03
CA LYS A 187 -1.33 25.31 2.26
C LYS A 187 -2.84 25.58 2.21
N PRO A 188 -3.69 24.74 2.84
CA PRO A 188 -5.14 24.91 2.78
C PRO A 188 -5.62 26.32 3.15
N PHE A 189 -4.99 26.94 4.15
CA PHE A 189 -5.32 28.30 4.58
C PHE A 189 -4.86 29.40 3.63
N GLU A 190 -4.05 29.11 2.60
CA GLU A 190 -3.66 30.09 1.58
C GLU A 190 -4.65 30.10 0.40
N CYS A 191 -5.56 29.14 0.36
CA CYS A 191 -6.43 28.87 -0.79
C CYS A 191 -7.69 29.70 -0.70
N HIS A 192 -7.66 30.86 -1.33
CA HIS A 192 -8.76 31.79 -1.34
C HIS A 192 -9.25 32.07 -2.75
N ARG A 193 -10.55 32.30 -2.90
CA ARG A 193 -11.18 32.88 -4.09
C ARG A 193 -11.96 34.11 -3.67
N ASN A 194 -11.67 35.25 -4.30
CA ASN A 194 -12.33 36.53 -4.00
C ASN A 194 -12.36 36.89 -2.49
N GLY A 195 -11.27 36.60 -1.78
CA GLY A 195 -11.14 36.88 -0.34
C GLY A 195 -11.78 35.84 0.60
N GLN A 196 -12.43 34.79 0.07
CA GLN A 196 -12.99 33.71 0.87
C GLN A 196 -12.15 32.45 0.78
N LEU A 197 -11.94 31.78 1.92
CA LEU A 197 -11.28 30.47 1.99
C LEU A 197 -12.09 29.41 1.24
N LEU A 198 -11.42 28.62 0.41
CA LEU A 198 -12.03 27.49 -0.29
C LEU A 198 -12.01 26.24 0.61
N PRO A 199 -13.14 25.52 0.76
CA PRO A 199 -13.13 24.21 1.39
C PRO A 199 -12.41 23.21 0.49
N ILE A 200 -11.33 22.60 0.99
CA ILE A 200 -10.59 21.54 0.29
C ILE A 200 -10.98 20.19 0.89
N ASN A 201 -11.66 19.36 0.10
CA ASN A 201 -12.11 18.04 0.51
C ASN A 201 -11.01 16.98 0.37
N GLU A 202 -11.24 15.80 0.97
CA GLU A 202 -10.36 14.64 0.85
C GLU A 202 -10.14 14.28 -0.64
N GLY A 203 -8.88 14.15 -1.04
CA GLY A 203 -8.51 13.89 -2.44
C GLY A 203 -8.27 15.13 -3.29
N GLN A 204 -8.51 16.34 -2.78
CA GLN A 204 -8.16 17.60 -3.43
C GLN A 204 -6.89 18.21 -2.84
N PHE A 205 -6.18 19.01 -3.64
CA PHE A 205 -5.09 19.86 -3.17
C PHE A 205 -5.19 21.20 -3.89
N CYS A 206 -4.56 22.22 -3.31
CA CYS A 206 -4.55 23.56 -3.85
C CYS A 206 -3.16 23.91 -4.35
N ALA A 207 -3.10 24.53 -5.53
CA ALA A 207 -1.87 24.99 -6.13
C ALA A 207 -2.09 26.31 -6.86
N GLY A 208 -1.08 27.17 -6.86
CA GLY A 208 -1.18 28.49 -7.46
C GLY A 208 0.17 29.15 -7.66
N ASN A 209 0.16 30.21 -8.46
CA ASN A 209 1.28 31.12 -8.67
C ASN A 209 0.76 32.55 -8.42
N ARG A 210 1.53 33.38 -7.70
CA ARG A 210 1.15 34.78 -7.42
C ARG A 210 1.19 35.65 -8.67
N ASP A 211 1.97 35.26 -9.68
CA ASP A 211 2.34 36.15 -10.78
C ASP A 211 1.54 35.90 -12.08
N ARG A 212 0.71 34.84 -12.16
CA ARG A 212 -0.06 34.50 -13.36
C ARG A 212 -1.42 33.85 -13.06
N SER A 213 -2.48 34.39 -13.64
CA SER A 213 -3.82 33.80 -13.65
C SER A 213 -4.06 33.01 -14.95
N PHE A 214 -3.89 31.69 -14.89
CA PHE A 214 -4.05 30.79 -16.05
C PHE A 214 -5.52 30.45 -16.35
N CYS A 215 -6.35 30.36 -15.30
CA CYS A 215 -7.75 29.99 -15.43
C CYS A 215 -8.62 31.25 -15.54
N ARG A 216 -8.87 31.74 -16.77
CA ARG A 216 -9.99 32.66 -17.03
C ARG A 216 -11.29 31.86 -17.17
N SER A 217 -11.73 31.25 -16.08
CA SER A 217 -13.09 30.70 -16.03
C SER A 217 -14.02 31.79 -15.50
N ASN A 218 -14.79 32.39 -16.42
CA ASN A 218 -16.06 33.05 -16.09
C ASN A 218 -17.17 32.04 -15.76
N SER A 219 -16.88 30.74 -15.75
CA SER A 219 -17.81 29.66 -15.48
C SER A 219 -17.75 29.25 -14.01
N GLY A 220 -18.32 30.08 -13.15
CA GLY A 220 -18.51 29.77 -11.74
C GLY A 220 -19.82 30.34 -11.24
N SER A 221 -20.93 29.66 -11.54
CA SER A 221 -22.18 29.86 -10.80
C SER A 221 -21.88 29.71 -9.29
N PRO A 222 -22.38 30.58 -8.40
CA PRO A 222 -21.88 30.67 -7.02
C PRO A 222 -22.19 29.46 -6.11
N HIS A 223 -22.75 28.36 -6.63
CA HIS A 223 -23.41 27.33 -5.83
C HIS A 223 -23.15 25.87 -6.22
N SER A 224 -22.28 25.56 -7.21
CA SER A 224 -21.98 24.17 -7.52
C SER A 224 -20.81 23.65 -6.69
N SER A 225 -21.04 22.65 -5.82
CA SER A 225 -19.97 21.83 -5.24
C SER A 225 -19.12 21.28 -6.39
N MET A 226 -17.80 21.46 -6.30
CA MET A 226 -16.83 20.98 -7.30
C MET A 226 -16.34 19.57 -6.98
N ASP A 227 -17.17 18.75 -6.35
CA ASP A 227 -16.83 17.37 -6.07
C ASP A 227 -16.82 16.56 -7.39
N ASN A 228 -15.81 15.71 -7.60
CA ASN A 228 -15.72 14.73 -8.70
C ASN A 228 -15.69 15.30 -10.15
N ASN A 229 -14.87 16.31 -10.42
CA ASN A 229 -14.78 16.97 -11.74
C ASN A 229 -13.89 16.23 -12.78
N ILE A 230 -13.83 14.90 -12.76
CA ILE A 230 -13.03 14.11 -13.71
C ILE A 230 -13.98 13.34 -14.64
N ALA A 231 -13.82 13.53 -15.96
CA ALA A 231 -14.55 12.79 -16.98
C ALA A 231 -13.58 12.05 -17.90
N LEU A 232 -13.96 10.83 -18.32
CA LEU A 232 -13.23 10.04 -19.31
C LEU A 232 -14.00 10.07 -20.63
N LEU A 233 -13.37 10.53 -21.70
CA LEU A 233 -13.94 10.52 -23.05
C LEU A 233 -13.37 9.34 -23.85
N LYS A 234 -14.26 8.54 -24.45
CA LYS A 234 -13.86 7.51 -25.42
C LYS A 234 -13.69 8.16 -26.80
N LEU A 235 -12.50 8.06 -27.37
CA LEU A 235 -12.23 8.54 -28.72
C LEU A 235 -12.90 7.61 -29.76
N ALA A 236 -13.35 8.18 -30.87
CA ALA A 236 -13.99 7.43 -31.95
C ALA A 236 -13.02 6.46 -32.67
N HIS A 237 -11.73 6.81 -32.67
CA HIS A 237 -10.66 6.03 -33.27
C HIS A 237 -9.44 6.01 -32.34
N ASP A 238 -8.61 4.98 -32.48
CA ASP A 238 -7.36 4.87 -31.76
C ASP A 238 -6.37 5.94 -32.22
N VAL A 239 -5.65 6.52 -31.27
CA VAL A 239 -4.61 7.52 -31.54
C VAL A 239 -3.26 6.79 -31.60
N PRO A 240 -2.57 6.78 -32.75
CA PRO A 240 -1.30 6.08 -32.87
C PRO A 240 -0.23 6.79 -32.04
N ASN A 241 0.53 6.01 -31.25
CA ASN A 241 1.69 6.51 -30.54
C ASN A 241 2.74 6.98 -31.54
N SER A 242 3.30 8.17 -31.31
CA SER A 242 4.38 8.75 -32.11
C SER A 242 5.26 9.64 -31.25
N ASP A 243 6.33 10.20 -31.81
CA ASP A 243 7.17 11.15 -31.07
C ASP A 243 6.43 12.44 -30.66
N LEU A 244 5.37 12.78 -31.38
CA LEU A 244 4.53 13.95 -31.13
C LEU A 244 3.30 13.63 -30.26
N VAL A 245 2.93 12.35 -30.12
CA VAL A 245 1.73 11.92 -29.42
C VAL A 245 2.06 10.78 -28.47
N LYS A 246 2.17 11.12 -27.18
CA LYS A 246 2.43 10.19 -26.07
C LYS A 246 1.44 10.46 -24.93
N PRO A 247 0.77 9.44 -24.37
CA PRO A 247 -0.14 9.62 -23.25
C PRO A 247 0.63 10.01 -21.97
N ILE A 248 -0.02 10.77 -21.09
CA ILE A 248 0.49 11.02 -19.74
C ILE A 248 0.28 9.77 -18.86
N CYS A 249 1.25 9.46 -18.01
CA CYS A 249 1.15 8.33 -17.10
C CYS A 249 0.20 8.65 -15.96
N ILE A 250 -0.89 7.88 -15.85
CA ILE A 250 -1.76 7.88 -14.67
C ILE A 250 -1.29 6.72 -13.79
N VAL A 251 -0.88 7.00 -12.55
CA VAL A 251 -0.62 5.94 -11.57
C VAL A 251 -1.98 5.40 -11.11
N PRO A 252 -2.36 4.18 -11.50
CA PRO A 252 -3.65 3.64 -11.08
C PRO A 252 -3.61 3.42 -9.57
N SER A 253 -4.65 3.86 -8.87
CA SER A 253 -4.89 3.36 -7.52
C SER A 253 -4.99 1.82 -7.60
N PRO A 254 -4.19 1.08 -6.83
CA PRO A 254 -4.21 -0.37 -6.93
C PRO A 254 -5.61 -0.87 -6.55
N LYS A 255 -6.32 -1.44 -7.53
CA LYS A 255 -7.54 -2.19 -7.27
C LYS A 255 -7.17 -3.38 -6.39
N LEU A 256 -8.04 -3.72 -5.43
CA LEU A 256 -7.92 -4.93 -4.62
C LEU A 256 -7.71 -6.13 -5.56
N PRO A 257 -6.57 -6.85 -5.47
CA PRO A 257 -6.37 -8.06 -6.24
C PRO A 257 -7.47 -9.08 -5.94
N ARG A 258 -7.93 -9.81 -6.96
CA ARG A 258 -8.93 -10.88 -6.76
C ARG A 258 -8.37 -12.01 -5.87
N MET A 259 -7.08 -12.27 -6.00
CA MET A 259 -6.36 -13.30 -5.27
C MET A 259 -5.21 -12.64 -4.51
N LEU A 260 -5.08 -13.00 -3.24
CA LEU A 260 -4.04 -12.54 -2.36
C LEU A 260 -3.40 -13.76 -1.71
N THR A 261 -2.10 -13.69 -1.43
CA THR A 261 -1.38 -14.81 -0.80
C THR A 261 -1.10 -14.42 0.64
N THR A 262 -1.46 -15.27 1.59
CA THR A 262 -1.02 -15.17 2.99
C THR A 262 -0.12 -16.35 3.31
N LEU A 263 0.64 -16.20 4.37
CA LEU A 263 1.57 -17.16 4.89
C LEU A 263 0.97 -17.75 6.17
N VAL A 264 0.75 -19.06 6.19
CA VAL A 264 0.13 -19.76 7.33
C VAL A 264 1.12 -20.74 7.92
N ASP A 265 1.23 -20.76 9.23
CA ASP A 265 1.98 -21.79 9.93
C ASP A 265 1.34 -23.16 9.75
N GLU A 266 2.14 -24.13 9.30
CA GLU A 266 1.74 -25.51 9.12
C GLU A 266 2.76 -26.43 9.79
N THR A 267 2.24 -27.32 10.62
CA THR A 267 3.01 -28.37 11.30
C THR A 267 2.33 -29.71 11.06
N THR A 268 2.94 -30.51 10.20
CA THR A 268 2.62 -31.91 9.96
C THR A 268 3.80 -32.78 10.42
N ASN A 269 3.68 -34.10 10.28
CA ASN A 269 4.78 -35.02 10.58
C ASN A 269 5.99 -34.80 9.66
N ASP A 270 5.76 -34.34 8.42
CA ASP A 270 6.77 -34.21 7.37
C ASP A 270 7.17 -32.76 7.05
N PHE A 271 6.34 -31.79 7.44
CA PHE A 271 6.57 -30.37 7.20
C PHE A 271 6.37 -29.58 8.48
N ARG A 272 7.37 -28.78 8.85
CA ARG A 272 7.21 -27.73 9.84
C ARG A 272 7.61 -26.47 9.14
N GLY A 273 6.75 -25.46 9.14
CA GLY A 273 7.07 -24.21 8.48
C GLY A 273 5.88 -23.35 8.17
N VAL A 274 6.10 -22.46 7.20
CA VAL A 274 5.08 -21.56 6.69
C VAL A 274 4.73 -21.98 5.27
N ARG A 275 3.44 -21.99 4.94
CA ARG A 275 2.94 -22.31 3.61
C ARG A 275 2.22 -21.11 3.00
N ASN A 276 2.53 -20.80 1.74
CA ASN A 276 1.72 -19.90 0.92
C ASN A 276 0.31 -20.46 0.71
N VAL A 277 -0.70 -19.70 1.16
CA VAL A 277 -2.12 -19.97 0.90
C VAL A 277 -2.72 -18.81 0.13
N THR A 278 -3.34 -19.12 -1.01
CA THR A 278 -4.02 -18.10 -1.81
C THR A 278 -5.47 -17.99 -1.41
N LEU A 279 -5.87 -16.78 -1.01
CA LEU A 279 -7.20 -16.43 -0.57
C LEU A 279 -7.90 -15.53 -1.59
N ASN A 280 -9.21 -15.70 -1.71
CA ASN A 280 -10.03 -14.89 -2.61
C ASN A 280 -10.56 -13.68 -1.88
N ALA A 281 -10.32 -12.50 -2.45
CA ALA A 281 -10.93 -11.26 -2.00
C ALA A 281 -12.45 -11.29 -2.25
N ILE A 282 -13.21 -10.85 -1.25
CA ILE A 282 -14.67 -10.80 -1.31
C ILE A 282 -15.11 -9.36 -1.55
N ASN A 283 -16.18 -9.21 -2.35
CA ASN A 283 -16.80 -7.92 -2.57
C ASN A 283 -17.25 -7.28 -1.25
N HIS A 284 -16.99 -5.99 -1.09
CA HIS A 284 -17.29 -5.21 0.11
C HIS A 284 -18.75 -5.32 0.58
N ILE A 285 -19.72 -5.33 -0.33
CA ILE A 285 -21.16 -5.46 -0.04
C ILE A 285 -21.48 -6.85 0.52
N GLU A 286 -20.98 -7.90 -0.15
CA GLU A 286 -21.22 -9.28 0.29
C GLU A 286 -20.55 -9.56 1.62
N CYS A 287 -19.34 -9.05 1.84
CA CYS A 287 -18.69 -9.19 3.13
C CYS A 287 -19.46 -8.46 4.24
N ALA A 288 -19.87 -7.21 4.00
CA ALA A 288 -20.66 -6.43 4.96
C ALA A 288 -21.96 -7.14 5.36
N ARG A 289 -22.63 -7.79 4.38
CA ARG A 289 -23.83 -8.60 4.61
C ARG A 289 -23.54 -9.82 5.51
N ARG A 290 -22.45 -10.55 5.23
CA ARG A 290 -22.09 -11.74 6.01
C ARG A 290 -21.65 -11.42 7.43
N ILE A 291 -20.79 -10.40 7.61
CA ILE A 291 -20.33 -10.00 8.95
C ILE A 291 -21.40 -9.23 9.74
N GLY A 292 -22.48 -8.81 9.08
CA GLY A 292 -23.59 -8.05 9.67
C GLY A 292 -23.23 -6.62 10.07
N LYS A 293 -22.19 -6.03 9.46
CA LYS A 293 -21.71 -4.67 9.75
C LYS A 293 -21.13 -4.03 8.48
N PRO A 294 -21.29 -2.72 8.25
CA PRO A 294 -20.68 -2.04 7.11
C PRO A 294 -19.16 -1.97 7.27
N LEU A 295 -18.44 -2.30 6.20
CA LEU A 295 -17.00 -2.11 6.10
C LEU A 295 -16.68 -0.67 5.70
N LYS A 296 -15.51 -0.18 6.07
CA LYS A 296 -14.98 1.10 5.60
C LYS A 296 -14.06 0.92 4.39
N SER A 297 -13.69 2.01 3.72
CA SER A 297 -12.84 1.99 2.51
C SER A 297 -11.41 1.52 2.78
N ASN A 298 -10.96 1.67 4.03
CA ASN A 298 -9.68 1.21 4.56
C ASN A 298 -9.72 -0.24 5.08
N GLN A 299 -10.77 -0.99 4.77
CA GLN A 299 -10.93 -2.40 5.14
C GLN A 299 -11.32 -3.22 3.91
N PHE A 300 -10.89 -4.48 3.88
CA PHE A 300 -11.32 -5.45 2.88
C PHE A 300 -11.46 -6.83 3.50
N CYS A 301 -12.11 -7.75 2.79
CA CYS A 301 -12.33 -9.10 3.27
C CYS A 301 -11.81 -10.15 2.31
N VAL A 302 -11.47 -11.29 2.89
CA VAL A 302 -11.18 -12.52 2.16
C VAL A 302 -12.03 -13.65 2.73
N ALA A 303 -12.34 -14.64 1.88
CA ALA A 303 -12.96 -15.88 2.31
C ALA A 303 -12.00 -16.66 3.21
N GLN A 304 -12.49 -17.22 4.31
CA GLN A 304 -11.75 -18.21 5.09
C GLN A 304 -12.05 -19.62 4.56
N PRO A 305 -11.06 -20.36 4.03
CA PRO A 305 -11.22 -21.78 3.73
C PRO A 305 -11.51 -22.60 4.99
N ILE A 306 -12.17 -23.74 4.83
CA ILE A 306 -12.58 -24.61 5.97
C ILE A 306 -11.38 -25.07 6.80
N ASP A 307 -10.27 -25.43 6.14
CA ASP A 307 -9.05 -25.91 6.80
C ASP A 307 -8.09 -24.78 7.20
N PHE A 308 -8.53 -23.51 7.05
CA PHE A 308 -7.70 -22.35 7.34
C PHE A 308 -7.82 -21.97 8.80
N LYS A 309 -6.76 -22.23 9.58
CA LYS A 309 -6.67 -21.76 10.96
C LYS A 309 -6.69 -20.24 11.01
N VAL A 310 -7.53 -19.68 11.87
CA VAL A 310 -7.60 -18.23 12.11
C VAL A 310 -6.23 -17.77 12.64
N GLN A 311 -5.61 -16.84 11.92
CA GLN A 311 -4.37 -16.19 12.32
C GLN A 311 -4.63 -15.17 13.44
N ALA A 312 -3.61 -14.76 14.20
CA ALA A 312 -3.80 -13.74 15.24
C ALA A 312 -3.95 -12.35 14.61
N PRO A 313 -4.59 -11.38 15.30
CA PRO A 313 -4.57 -9.99 14.86
C PRO A 313 -3.13 -9.50 14.66
N GLY A 314 -2.93 -8.68 13.63
CA GLY A 314 -1.60 -8.23 13.20
C GLY A 314 -0.88 -9.18 12.23
N SER A 315 -1.46 -10.37 11.94
CA SER A 315 -1.00 -11.21 10.83
C SER A 315 -1.18 -10.48 9.50
N ILE A 316 -0.51 -10.95 8.45
CA ILE A 316 -0.46 -10.21 7.18
C ILE A 316 -1.00 -11.00 5.99
N ILE A 317 -1.42 -10.25 4.99
CA ILE A 317 -1.68 -10.77 3.66
C ILE A 317 -1.01 -9.86 2.63
N GLY A 318 -0.53 -10.47 1.56
CA GLY A 318 0.29 -9.80 0.57
C GLY A 318 0.03 -10.28 -0.84
N THR A 319 0.83 -9.77 -1.75
CA THR A 319 0.83 -10.20 -3.13
C THR A 319 2.25 -10.14 -3.68
N TYR A 320 2.58 -11.14 -4.50
CA TYR A 320 3.84 -11.13 -5.23
C TYR A 320 3.72 -10.16 -6.41
N ARG A 321 4.66 -9.22 -6.52
CA ARG A 321 4.81 -8.38 -7.72
C ARG A 321 6.24 -8.41 -8.22
N ASN A 322 6.35 -8.43 -9.54
CA ASN A 322 7.60 -8.19 -10.22
C ASN A 322 7.74 -6.68 -10.48
N ILE A 323 8.71 -6.04 -9.82
CA ILE A 323 9.05 -4.63 -10.06
C ILE A 323 10.56 -4.56 -10.26
N GLY A 324 11.00 -4.43 -11.52
CA GLY A 324 12.40 -4.30 -11.90
C GLY A 324 13.20 -5.60 -11.79
N ASP A 325 13.67 -5.91 -10.57
CA ASP A 325 14.77 -6.83 -10.30
C ASP A 325 14.37 -8.21 -9.73
N GLY A 326 13.07 -8.48 -9.56
CA GLY A 326 12.60 -9.76 -9.06
C GLY A 326 11.15 -9.76 -8.59
N ASN A 327 10.64 -10.96 -8.32
CA ASN A 327 9.31 -11.14 -7.74
C ASN A 327 9.42 -10.99 -6.21
N ARG A 328 8.71 -10.03 -5.63
CA ARG A 328 8.78 -9.74 -4.19
C ARG A 328 7.41 -9.80 -3.55
N TYR A 329 7.38 -10.19 -2.27
CA TYR A 329 6.17 -10.23 -1.48
C TYR A 329 5.91 -8.85 -0.86
N TYR A 330 4.82 -8.21 -1.28
CA TYR A 330 4.44 -6.90 -0.81
C TYR A 330 3.31 -7.01 0.20
N LEU A 331 3.45 -6.26 1.30
CA LEU A 331 2.41 -6.15 2.29
C LEU A 331 1.19 -5.45 1.68
N PHE A 332 0.03 -6.11 1.76
CA PHE A 332 -1.21 -5.60 1.20
C PHE A 332 -2.26 -5.31 2.28
N GLY A 333 -2.37 -6.20 3.27
CA GLY A 333 -3.30 -6.06 4.37
C GLY A 333 -2.77 -6.60 5.68
N LEU A 334 -3.38 -6.13 6.76
CA LEU A 334 -3.11 -6.51 8.14
C LEU A 334 -4.38 -7.06 8.76
N MET A 335 -4.34 -8.30 9.24
CA MET A 335 -5.48 -8.99 9.81
C MET A 335 -5.97 -8.24 11.04
N SER A 336 -7.26 -7.89 11.04
CA SER A 336 -7.92 -7.21 12.16
C SER A 336 -8.75 -8.22 12.96
N TYR A 337 -9.77 -8.82 12.33
CA TYR A 337 -10.64 -9.81 12.98
C TYR A 337 -11.26 -10.77 11.96
N SER A 338 -11.83 -11.86 12.45
CA SER A 338 -12.61 -12.82 11.65
C SER A 338 -14.03 -12.97 12.18
N LYS A 339 -15.01 -13.16 11.29
CA LYS A 339 -16.40 -13.42 11.65
C LYS A 339 -17.12 -14.17 10.51
N ASP A 340 -17.90 -15.20 10.85
CA ASP A 340 -18.76 -15.94 9.91
C ASP A 340 -18.03 -16.45 8.65
N GLY A 341 -16.83 -17.00 8.83
CA GLY A 341 -15.98 -17.49 7.74
C GLY A 341 -15.37 -16.41 6.85
N MET A 342 -15.41 -15.15 7.29
CA MET A 342 -14.79 -14.01 6.64
C MET A 342 -13.63 -13.53 7.50
N VAL A 343 -12.50 -13.19 6.88
CA VAL A 343 -11.38 -12.52 7.56
C VAL A 343 -11.30 -11.09 7.05
N VAL A 344 -11.35 -10.13 7.97
CA VAL A 344 -11.30 -8.70 7.70
C VAL A 344 -9.89 -8.18 7.92
N TYR A 345 -9.36 -7.51 6.91
CA TYR A 345 -8.04 -6.92 6.90
C TYR A 345 -8.12 -5.40 6.82
N THR A 346 -7.25 -4.72 7.54
CA THR A 346 -6.92 -3.31 7.35
C THR A 346 -6.11 -3.16 6.06
N TYR A 347 -6.53 -2.26 5.17
CA TYR A 347 -5.87 -2.02 3.89
C TYR A 347 -4.66 -1.08 4.06
N ILE A 348 -3.44 -1.59 3.87
CA ILE A 348 -2.21 -0.85 4.21
C ILE A 348 -2.02 0.40 3.37
N GLN A 349 -2.44 0.38 2.10
CA GLN A 349 -2.30 1.56 1.24
C GLN A 349 -3.16 2.75 1.70
N SER A 350 -4.16 2.54 2.56
CA SER A 350 -4.92 3.65 3.15
C SER A 350 -4.18 4.37 4.29
N TYR A 351 -3.01 3.88 4.74
CA TYR A 351 -2.29 4.41 5.90
C TYR A 351 -0.85 4.80 5.59
N LEU A 352 -0.43 4.83 4.33
CA LEU A 352 0.97 5.12 4.03
C LEU A 352 1.45 6.48 4.55
N ASP A 353 0.63 7.52 4.44
CA ASP A 353 0.98 8.85 5.00
C ASP A 353 1.21 8.77 6.51
N TRP A 354 0.36 8.04 7.23
CA TRP A 354 0.49 7.83 8.67
C TRP A 354 1.72 6.99 9.02
N ILE A 355 1.98 5.91 8.28
CA ILE A 355 3.18 5.07 8.48
C ILE A 355 4.44 5.90 8.25
N MET A 356 4.50 6.68 7.17
CA MET A 356 5.64 7.52 6.82
C MET A 356 5.91 8.60 7.88
N ASP A 357 4.85 9.30 8.33
CA ASP A 357 4.93 10.28 9.42
C ASP A 357 5.59 9.68 10.66
N LYS A 358 5.16 8.49 11.08
CA LYS A 358 5.67 7.83 12.29
C LYS A 358 7.05 7.20 12.14
N VAL A 359 7.41 6.74 10.95
CA VAL A 359 8.71 6.08 10.71
C VAL A 359 9.83 7.09 10.50
N TYR A 360 9.58 8.21 9.82
CA TYR A 360 10.62 9.12 9.37
C TYR A 360 10.62 10.50 10.04
N TYR A 361 9.50 10.97 10.59
CA TYR A 361 9.36 12.34 11.07
C TYR A 361 9.11 12.47 12.58
N ASN A 362 9.16 11.35 13.31
CA ASN A 362 8.85 11.23 14.73
C ASN A 362 9.87 10.30 15.42
#